data_AF-A0AAP2E547-F1
#
_entry.id   AF-A0AAP2E547-F1
#
_cell.length_a   1.000
_cell.length_b   1.000
_cell.length_c   1.000
_cell.angle_alpha   90.00
_cell.angle_beta   90.00
_cell.angle_gamma   90.00
#
_symmetry.space_group_name_H-M   'P 1'
#
loop_
_entity.id
_entity.type
_entity.pdbx_description
1 polymer ?
#
loop_
_entity_poly.entity_id
_entity_poly.type
_entity_poly.pdbx_seq_one_letter_code
_entity_poly.pdbx_strand_id
1 'polypeptide(L)'
;MMKKQETVASNTTIRFNHKSTEFYAVLKSRVDGYFRDNHISKKGSWSMFAKTILMFSLYFLAYGLLVSNVFEGKMIWLLLAAGMGVAMAGIGLCVMHDVNHGGFSESKALNKFLTYFSMLLLGGHSMNRRIQHNQIHHHYTNIHQHDEDIAPRGIRRIEPHSAKTPVHQIQFLYAWFFYGLMTIMWCTVKD
;
A
#
# COMPACT_ATOMS: atom_id res chain seq x y z
N MET A 1 11.77 24.01 -20.42
CA MET A 1 12.26 22.92 -21.29
C MET A 1 12.52 21.69 -20.41
N MET A 2 11.53 20.81 -20.23
CA MET A 2 11.73 19.56 -19.49
C MET A 2 12.52 18.60 -20.39
N LYS A 3 13.78 18.33 -20.07
CA LYS A 3 14.52 17.22 -20.69
C LYS A 3 13.74 15.95 -20.38
N LYS A 4 13.25 15.27 -21.42
CA LYS A 4 12.82 13.87 -21.35
C LYS A 4 13.93 13.12 -20.62
N GLN A 5 13.65 12.55 -19.45
CA GLN A 5 14.52 11.53 -18.89
C GLN A 5 14.46 10.37 -19.88
N GLU A 6 15.52 10.21 -20.67
CA GLU A 6 15.73 9.02 -21.47
C GLU A 6 15.79 7.84 -20.50
N THR A 7 14.73 7.04 -20.48
CA THR A 7 14.73 5.69 -19.92
C THR A 7 15.63 4.85 -20.81
N VAL A 8 16.95 4.95 -20.60
CA VAL A 8 17.87 3.93 -21.06
C VAL A 8 17.57 2.71 -20.20
N ALA A 9 16.83 1.75 -20.75
CA ALA A 9 16.63 0.46 -20.11
C ALA A 9 18.02 -0.15 -19.88
N SER A 10 18.44 -0.21 -18.61
CA SER A 10 19.62 -0.95 -18.21
C SER A 10 19.40 -2.41 -18.60
N ASN A 11 20.18 -2.93 -19.55
CA ASN A 11 20.21 -4.36 -19.93
C ASN A 11 20.83 -5.25 -18.83
N THR A 12 20.99 -4.73 -17.61
CA THR A 12 21.56 -5.48 -16.49
C THR A 12 20.47 -6.36 -15.88
N THR A 13 20.54 -7.67 -16.10
CA THR A 13 19.69 -8.60 -15.35
C THR A 13 20.11 -8.62 -13.89
N ILE A 14 19.30 -8.06 -13.01
CA ILE A 14 19.50 -8.14 -11.56
C ILE A 14 19.36 -9.60 -11.13
N ARG A 15 20.35 -10.10 -10.38
CA ARG A 15 20.33 -11.43 -9.80
C ARG A 15 20.51 -11.32 -8.30
N PHE A 16 19.66 -12.02 -7.56
CA PHE A 16 19.78 -12.12 -6.12
C PHE A 16 20.58 -13.37 -5.75
N ASN A 17 21.37 -13.29 -4.68
CA ASN A 17 22.05 -14.47 -4.16
C ASN A 17 21.01 -15.40 -3.52
N HIS A 18 20.71 -16.52 -4.18
CA HIS A 18 19.74 -17.51 -3.71
C HIS A 18 20.32 -18.49 -2.68
N LYS A 19 21.62 -18.42 -2.35
CA LYS A 19 22.16 -19.20 -1.23
C LYS A 19 21.58 -18.62 0.05
N SER A 20 20.83 -19.43 0.81
CA SER A 20 20.32 -18.99 2.11
C SER A 20 21.50 -18.60 2.98
N THR A 21 21.64 -17.31 3.26
CA THR A 21 22.60 -16.85 4.26
C THR A 21 22.30 -17.57 5.58
N GLU A 22 23.35 -17.88 6.34
CA GLU A 22 23.21 -18.43 7.70
C GLU A 22 22.25 -17.55 8.53
N PHE A 23 22.35 -16.22 8.36
CA PHE A 23 21.44 -15.26 8.97
C PHE A 23 19.97 -15.52 8.66
N TYR A 24 19.58 -15.64 7.38
CA TYR A 24 18.19 -15.87 7.00
C TYR A 24 17.66 -17.19 7.57
N ALA A 25 18.46 -18.26 7.49
CA ALA A 25 18.08 -19.57 8.01
C ALA A 25 17.84 -19.52 9.53
N VAL A 26 18.76 -18.90 10.27
CA VAL A 26 18.65 -18.74 11.73
C VAL A 26 17.47 -17.84 12.10
N LEU A 27 17.27 -16.71 11.41
CA LEU A 27 16.15 -15.80 11.64
C LEU A 27 14.81 -16.52 11.44
N LYS A 28 14.65 -17.19 10.29
CA LYS A 28 13.42 -17.93 9.98
C LYS A 28 13.16 -19.01 11.02
N SER A 29 14.18 -19.78 11.40
CA SER A 29 14.06 -20.83 12.43
C SER A 29 13.60 -20.27 13.77
N ARG A 30 14.17 -19.15 14.23
CA ARG A 30 13.80 -18.51 15.49
C ARG A 30 12.39 -17.93 15.46
N VAL A 31 12.01 -17.26 14.37
CA VAL A 31 10.65 -16.73 14.19
C VAL A 31 9.63 -17.87 14.16
N ASP A 32 9.90 -18.94 13.40
CA ASP A 32 9.04 -20.11 13.32
C ASP A 32 8.90 -20.81 14.68
N GLY A 33 9.99 -20.92 15.43
CA GLY A 33 10.01 -21.43 16.80
C GLY A 33 9.15 -20.60 17.74
N TYR A 34 9.28 -19.27 17.71
CA TYR A 34 8.46 -18.38 18.55
C TYR A 34 6.96 -18.61 18.38
N PHE A 35 6.45 -18.67 17.14
CA PHE A 35 5.02 -18.91 16.90
C PHE A 35 4.56 -20.28 17.41
N ARG A 36 5.37 -21.32 17.19
CA ARG A 36 5.04 -22.68 17.63
C ARG A 36 5.04 -22.79 19.15
N ASP A 37 6.10 -22.30 19.80
CA ASP A 37 6.34 -22.48 21.23
C ASP A 37 5.38 -21.63 22.07
N ASN A 38 4.81 -20.55 21.50
CA ASN A 38 3.77 -19.74 22.14
C ASN A 38 2.33 -20.11 21.69
N HIS A 39 2.17 -21.12 20.84
CA HIS A 39 0.87 -21.53 20.28
C HIS A 39 0.10 -20.39 19.57
N ILE A 40 0.85 -19.51 18.87
CA ILE A 40 0.29 -18.38 18.13
C ILE A 40 0.28 -18.71 16.63
N SER A 41 -0.83 -18.41 15.95
CA SER A 41 -0.89 -18.54 14.48
C SER A 41 0.01 -17.50 13.80
N LYS A 42 0.59 -17.88 12.66
CA LYS A 42 1.29 -16.94 11.75
C LYS A 42 0.33 -16.15 10.86
N LYS A 43 -0.97 -16.46 10.94
CA LYS A 43 -2.04 -15.74 10.25
C LYS A 43 -2.69 -14.74 11.19
N GLY A 44 -3.69 -14.05 10.66
CA GLY A 44 -4.36 -12.97 11.36
C GLY A 44 -4.95 -13.41 12.69
N SER A 45 -4.81 -12.50 13.65
CA SER A 45 -5.35 -12.62 15.00
C SER A 45 -6.69 -11.88 15.10
N TRP A 46 -7.36 -12.04 16.23
CA TRP A 46 -8.61 -11.31 16.51
C TRP A 46 -8.51 -9.80 16.31
N SER A 47 -7.35 -9.19 16.63
CA SER A 47 -7.16 -7.76 16.43
C SER A 47 -7.22 -7.34 14.96
N MET A 48 -6.79 -8.20 14.03
CA MET A 48 -6.91 -7.95 12.58
C MET A 48 -8.36 -8.00 12.12
N PHE A 49 -9.16 -8.93 12.62
CA PHE A 49 -10.60 -9.01 12.33
C PHE A 49 -11.34 -7.79 12.89
N ALA A 50 -11.09 -7.43 14.15
CA ALA A 50 -11.69 -6.25 14.78
C ALA A 50 -11.34 -4.96 14.03
N LYS A 51 -10.07 -4.79 13.65
CA LYS A 51 -9.62 -3.65 12.83
C LYS A 51 -10.33 -3.62 11.48
N THR A 52 -10.50 -4.77 10.84
CA THR A 52 -11.18 -4.87 9.53
C THR A 52 -12.65 -4.46 9.64
N ILE A 53 -13.38 -5.00 10.61
CA ILE A 53 -14.78 -4.66 10.85
C ILE A 53 -14.90 -3.17 11.17
N LEU A 54 -14.01 -2.62 12.00
CA LEU A 54 -14.02 -1.20 12.35
C LEU A 54 -13.81 -0.31 11.12
N MET A 55 -12.81 -0.62 10.28
CA MET A 55 -12.51 0.19 9.10
C MET A 55 -13.63 0.13 8.06
N PHE A 56 -14.19 -1.05 7.76
CA PHE A 56 -15.33 -1.15 6.85
C PHE A 56 -16.60 -0.53 7.41
N SER A 57 -16.89 -0.73 8.71
CA SER A 57 -18.04 -0.10 9.37
C SER A 57 -17.94 1.42 9.31
N LEU A 58 -16.78 1.99 9.65
CA LEU A 58 -16.56 3.43 9.58
C LEU A 58 -16.77 3.96 8.16
N TYR A 59 -16.28 3.26 7.15
CA TYR A 59 -16.48 3.62 5.74
C TYR A 59 -17.96 3.61 5.35
N PHE A 60 -18.65 2.47 5.51
CA PHE A 60 -20.02 2.32 5.04
C PHE A 60 -21.03 3.12 5.86
N LEU A 61 -20.82 3.27 7.17
CA LEU A 61 -21.65 4.14 8.01
C LEU A 61 -21.47 5.60 7.62
N ALA A 62 -20.23 6.08 7.45
CA ALA A 62 -20.00 7.46 7.03
C ALA A 62 -20.62 7.74 5.66
N TYR A 63 -20.45 6.81 4.70
CA TYR A 63 -21.07 6.90 3.38
C TYR A 63 -22.60 6.92 3.46
N GLY A 64 -23.20 6.01 4.23
CA GLY A 64 -24.65 5.94 4.40
C GLY A 64 -25.24 7.20 5.04
N LEU A 65 -24.58 7.74 6.07
CA LEU A 65 -24.99 8.99 6.73
C LEU A 65 -24.87 10.20 5.78
N LEU A 66 -23.84 10.24 4.93
CA LEU A 66 -23.70 11.28 3.90
C LEU A 66 -24.82 11.21 2.85
N VAL A 67 -25.10 10.02 2.31
CA VAL A 67 -26.08 9.85 1.22
C VAL A 67 -27.53 9.94 1.71
N SER A 68 -27.80 9.50 2.94
CA SER A 68 -29.15 9.61 3.55
C SER A 68 -29.55 11.04 3.87
N ASN A 69 -28.61 11.99 3.86
CA ASN A 69 -28.87 13.40 4.08
C ASN A 69 -29.60 13.71 5.41
N VAL A 70 -29.34 12.89 6.45
CA VAL A 70 -30.00 13.01 7.77
C VAL A 70 -29.49 14.22 8.58
N PHE A 71 -28.31 14.74 8.24
CA PHE A 71 -27.72 15.91 8.88
C PHE A 71 -27.70 17.11 7.92
N GLU A 72 -28.07 18.30 8.39
CA GLU A 72 -28.01 19.53 7.58
C GLU A 72 -26.69 20.30 7.75
N GLY A 73 -25.93 20.00 8.82
CA GLY A 73 -24.71 20.72 9.16
C GLY A 73 -23.54 20.40 8.23
N LYS A 74 -23.08 21.38 7.45
CA LYS A 74 -21.90 21.26 6.57
C LYS A 74 -20.64 20.77 7.30
N MET A 75 -20.48 21.13 8.57
CA MET A 75 -19.36 20.65 9.40
C MET A 75 -19.46 19.14 9.66
N ILE A 76 -20.66 18.62 9.92
CA ILE A 76 -20.88 17.18 10.13
C ILE A 76 -20.54 16.43 8.84
N TRP A 77 -20.91 16.96 7.67
CA TRP A 77 -20.56 16.35 6.39
C TRP A 77 -19.04 16.31 6.18
N LEU A 78 -18.35 17.40 6.50
CA LEU A 78 -16.89 17.44 6.41
C LEU A 78 -16.23 16.41 7.34
N LEU A 79 -16.73 16.27 8.57
CA LEU A 79 -16.24 15.27 9.53
C LEU A 79 -16.52 13.84 9.08
N LEU A 80 -17.72 13.57 8.53
CA LEU A 80 -18.06 12.27 7.96
C LEU A 80 -17.18 11.94 6.75
N ALA A 81 -16.96 12.90 5.85
CA ALA A 81 -16.08 12.73 4.69
C ALA A 81 -14.61 12.49 5.12
N ALA A 82 -14.12 13.23 6.11
CA ALA A 82 -12.79 13.03 6.67
C ALA A 82 -12.66 11.65 7.33
N GLY A 83 -13.66 11.23 8.13
CA GLY A 83 -13.73 9.90 8.75
C GLY A 83 -13.76 8.78 7.71
N MET A 84 -14.51 8.96 6.62
CA MET A 84 -14.53 8.04 5.49
C MET A 84 -13.16 7.96 4.81
N GLY A 85 -12.45 9.08 4.65
CA GLY A 85 -11.07 9.09 4.13
C GLY A 85 -10.09 8.33 5.02
N VAL A 86 -10.18 8.49 6.35
CA VAL A 86 -9.40 7.70 7.33
C VAL A 86 -9.73 6.21 7.21
N ALA A 87 -11.00 5.87 7.06
CA ALA A 87 -11.43 4.49 6.86
C ALA A 87 -10.87 3.89 5.57
N MET A 88 -10.91 4.62 4.45
CA MET A 88 -10.31 4.18 3.17
C MET A 88 -8.81 3.92 3.31
N ALA A 89 -8.07 4.84 3.92
CA ALA A 89 -6.65 4.67 4.18
C ALA A 89 -6.40 3.42 5.06
N GLY A 90 -7.23 3.21 6.09
CA GLY A 90 -7.19 2.03 6.93
C GLY A 90 -7.47 0.73 6.18
N ILE A 91 -8.50 0.69 5.33
CA ILE A 91 -8.80 -0.47 4.48
C ILE A 91 -7.60 -0.78 3.57
N GLY A 92 -7.03 0.23 2.91
CA GLY A 92 -5.90 0.04 2.01
C GLY A 92 -4.61 -0.43 2.71
N LEU A 93 -4.21 0.27 3.78
CA LEU A 93 -2.93 0.04 4.44
C LEU A 93 -2.95 -1.13 5.43
N CYS A 94 -4.12 -1.46 5.98
CA CYS A 94 -4.19 -2.40 7.10
C CYS A 94 -4.96 -3.68 6.78
N VAL A 95 -5.93 -3.64 5.87
CA VAL A 95 -6.71 -4.82 5.50
C VAL A 95 -6.19 -5.36 4.18
N MET A 96 -6.32 -4.56 3.13
CA MET A 96 -5.94 -4.89 1.76
C MET A 96 -4.46 -5.30 1.66
N HIS A 97 -3.56 -4.56 2.31
CA HIS A 97 -2.14 -4.89 2.34
C HIS A 97 -1.87 -6.30 2.89
N ASP A 98 -2.36 -6.59 4.10
CA ASP A 98 -2.07 -7.83 4.81
C ASP A 98 -2.75 -9.05 4.14
N VAL A 99 -3.94 -8.83 3.58
CA VAL A 99 -4.66 -9.85 2.82
C VAL A 99 -3.94 -10.14 1.49
N ASN A 100 -3.40 -9.14 0.81
CA ASN A 100 -2.65 -9.31 -0.45
C ASN A 100 -1.31 -10.05 -0.24
N HIS A 101 -0.78 -10.06 0.98
CA HIS A 101 0.33 -10.93 1.41
C HIS A 101 -0.11 -12.31 1.89
N GLY A 102 -1.43 -12.55 1.96
CA GLY A 102 -2.01 -13.81 2.45
C GLY A 102 -1.83 -14.02 3.95
N GLY A 103 -1.56 -12.95 4.72
CA GLY A 103 -1.35 -12.99 6.16
C GLY A 103 -2.66 -12.97 6.96
N PHE A 104 -3.77 -12.57 6.35
CA PHE A 104 -5.02 -12.30 7.07
C PHE A 104 -5.72 -13.55 7.64
N SER A 105 -5.84 -14.63 6.86
CA SER A 105 -6.52 -15.86 7.30
C SER A 105 -5.84 -17.11 6.71
N GLU A 106 -6.06 -18.27 7.31
CA GLU A 106 -5.73 -19.57 6.73
C GLU A 106 -6.59 -19.87 5.49
N SER A 107 -7.82 -19.33 5.44
CA SER A 107 -8.71 -19.52 4.30
C SER A 107 -8.25 -18.70 3.09
N LYS A 108 -7.73 -19.40 2.08
CA LYS A 108 -7.38 -18.81 0.79
C LYS A 108 -8.58 -18.12 0.13
N ALA A 109 -9.78 -18.66 0.28
CA ALA A 109 -11.00 -18.08 -0.27
C ALA A 109 -11.34 -16.75 0.40
N LEU A 110 -11.23 -16.66 1.73
CA LEU A 110 -11.47 -15.41 2.46
C LEU A 110 -10.43 -14.35 2.09
N ASN A 111 -9.16 -14.72 2.00
CA ASN A 111 -8.11 -13.78 1.58
C ASN A 111 -8.35 -13.29 0.15
N LYS A 112 -8.73 -14.20 -0.75
CA LYS A 112 -9.05 -13.85 -2.13
C LYS A 112 -10.21 -12.85 -2.17
N PHE A 113 -11.32 -13.17 -1.50
CA PHE A 113 -12.49 -12.30 -1.42
C PHE A 113 -12.14 -10.90 -0.88
N LEU A 114 -11.50 -10.82 0.28
CA LEU A 114 -11.14 -9.53 0.91
C LEU A 114 -10.15 -8.72 0.06
N THR A 115 -9.24 -9.37 -0.67
CA THR A 115 -8.35 -8.69 -1.62
C THR A 115 -9.17 -8.02 -2.73
N TYR A 116 -10.04 -8.76 -3.41
CA TYR A 116 -10.86 -8.21 -4.49
C TYR A 116 -11.80 -7.13 -3.98
N PHE A 117 -12.49 -7.38 -2.87
CA PHE A 117 -13.46 -6.46 -2.31
C PHE A 117 -12.81 -5.13 -1.88
N SER A 118 -11.69 -5.19 -1.15
CA SER A 118 -10.98 -3.98 -0.73
C SER A 118 -10.42 -3.20 -1.92
N MET A 119 -9.89 -3.90 -2.94
CA MET A 119 -9.40 -3.27 -4.16
C MET A 119 -10.49 -2.56 -4.93
N LEU A 120 -11.60 -3.26 -5.18
CA LEU A 120 -12.75 -2.71 -5.88
C LEU A 120 -13.28 -1.46 -5.18
N LEU A 121 -13.41 -1.52 -3.84
CA LEU A 121 -13.90 -0.40 -3.05
C LEU A 121 -12.98 0.83 -3.14
N LEU A 122 -11.67 0.61 -3.23
CA LEU A 122 -10.67 1.67 -3.36
C LEU A 122 -10.38 2.08 -4.81
N GLY A 123 -11.15 1.56 -5.78
CA GLY A 123 -11.02 1.91 -7.19
C GLY A 123 -9.80 1.30 -7.88
N GLY A 124 -9.31 0.14 -7.40
CA GLY A 124 -8.11 -0.50 -7.90
C GLY A 124 -8.31 -1.92 -8.45
N HIS A 125 -7.31 -2.40 -9.19
CA HIS A 125 -7.28 -3.73 -9.79
C HIS A 125 -6.35 -4.65 -9.00
N SER A 126 -6.92 -5.68 -8.38
CA SER A 126 -6.18 -6.57 -7.48
C SER A 126 -4.99 -7.28 -8.14
N MET A 127 -5.09 -7.63 -9.43
CA MET A 127 -3.98 -8.26 -10.14
C MET A 127 -2.83 -7.29 -10.33
N ASN A 128 -3.13 -6.05 -10.74
CA ASN A 128 -2.11 -5.01 -10.94
C ASN A 128 -1.41 -4.72 -9.61
N ARG A 129 -2.15 -4.58 -8.51
CA ARG A 129 -1.51 -4.46 -7.19
C ARG A 129 -0.59 -5.64 -6.88
N ARG A 130 -1.02 -6.88 -7.13
CA ARG A 130 -0.20 -8.05 -6.82
C ARG A 130 1.10 -8.05 -7.63
N ILE A 131 1.06 -7.64 -8.89
CA ILE A 131 2.25 -7.48 -9.73
C ILE A 131 3.13 -6.35 -9.19
N GLN A 132 2.59 -5.13 -9.12
CA GLN A 132 3.30 -3.92 -8.70
C GLN A 132 3.87 -4.02 -7.28
N HIS A 133 3.08 -4.45 -6.31
CA HIS A 133 3.48 -4.53 -4.91
C HIS A 133 4.33 -5.78 -4.64
N ASN A 134 3.82 -6.98 -4.95
CA ASN A 134 4.46 -8.22 -4.48
C ASN A 134 5.57 -8.70 -5.41
N GLN A 135 5.43 -8.53 -6.73
CA GLN A 135 6.42 -9.04 -7.69
C GLN A 135 7.48 -8.00 -8.07
N ILE A 136 7.11 -6.72 -8.15
CA ILE A 136 8.04 -5.64 -8.49
C ILE A 136 8.61 -5.05 -7.21
N HIS A 137 7.79 -4.32 -6.44
CA HIS A 137 8.27 -3.55 -5.30
C HIS A 137 8.94 -4.43 -4.23
N HIS A 138 8.33 -5.54 -3.80
CA HIS A 138 8.95 -6.42 -2.79
C HIS A 138 10.13 -7.26 -3.31
N HIS A 139 10.33 -7.38 -4.62
CA HIS A 139 11.46 -8.11 -5.18
C HIS A 139 12.64 -7.19 -5.51
N TYR A 140 12.37 -5.98 -5.98
CA TYR A 140 13.36 -4.99 -6.39
C TYR A 140 13.34 -3.72 -5.53
N THR A 141 12.91 -3.82 -4.25
CA THR A 141 12.69 -2.67 -3.37
C THR A 141 13.86 -1.71 -3.36
N ASN A 142 13.61 -0.43 -3.63
CA ASN A 142 14.62 0.63 -3.65
C ASN A 142 15.78 0.41 -4.66
N ILE A 143 15.62 -0.47 -5.65
CA ILE A 143 16.60 -0.62 -6.74
C ILE A 143 16.28 0.37 -7.85
N HIS A 144 17.25 1.25 -8.16
CA HIS A 144 17.14 2.24 -9.23
C HIS A 144 16.69 1.60 -10.54
N GLN A 145 15.70 2.22 -11.20
CA GLN A 145 15.09 1.76 -12.47
C GLN A 145 14.29 0.45 -12.42
N HIS A 146 14.25 -0.25 -11.28
CA HIS A 146 13.51 -1.51 -11.11
C HIS A 146 12.34 -1.43 -10.13
N ASP A 147 12.33 -0.40 -9.27
CA ASP A 147 11.22 -0.09 -8.38
C ASP A 147 10.51 1.20 -8.83
N GLU A 148 9.34 1.05 -9.43
CA GLU A 148 8.51 2.17 -9.88
C GLU A 148 7.97 3.05 -8.73
N ASP A 149 8.02 2.59 -7.48
CA ASP A 149 7.53 3.38 -6.34
C ASP A 149 8.52 4.48 -5.94
N ILE A 150 9.82 4.31 -6.23
CA ILE A 150 10.86 5.32 -6.01
C ILE A 150 11.21 6.13 -7.26
N ALA A 151 10.70 5.73 -8.42
CA ALA A 151 10.93 6.42 -9.68
C ALA A 151 10.50 7.90 -9.56
N PRO A 152 11.35 8.86 -9.98
CA PRO A 152 11.02 10.28 -9.90
C PRO A 152 9.77 10.58 -10.72
N ARG A 153 8.76 11.15 -10.06
CA ARG A 153 7.50 11.58 -10.68
C ARG A 153 7.30 13.07 -10.46
N GLY A 154 7.34 13.83 -11.55
CA GLY A 154 7.16 15.28 -11.53
C GLY A 154 8.25 15.98 -10.71
N ILE A 155 7.84 16.78 -9.72
CA ILE A 155 8.74 17.60 -8.88
C ILE A 155 9.24 16.88 -7.61
N ARG A 156 8.92 15.59 -7.43
CA ARG A 156 9.37 14.82 -6.26
C ARG A 156 10.64 14.05 -6.58
N ARG A 157 11.59 14.12 -5.65
CA ARG A 157 12.78 13.27 -5.61
C ARG A 157 12.68 12.29 -4.45
N ILE A 158 12.55 11.01 -4.77
CA ILE A 158 12.43 9.92 -3.79
C ILE A 158 13.74 9.13 -3.69
N GLU A 159 14.45 8.94 -4.80
CA GLU A 159 15.71 8.22 -4.84
C GLU A 159 16.95 9.12 -4.96
N PRO A 160 18.15 8.64 -4.57
CA PRO A 160 19.39 9.40 -4.68
C PRO A 160 19.82 9.73 -6.12
N HIS A 161 19.48 8.86 -7.08
CA HIS A 161 19.94 8.97 -8.46
C HIS A 161 19.16 10.01 -9.30
N SER A 162 18.02 10.50 -8.82
CA SER A 162 17.29 11.55 -9.52
C SER A 162 17.98 12.93 -9.37
N ALA A 163 17.90 13.75 -10.41
CA ALA A 163 18.44 15.10 -10.41
C ALA A 163 17.92 15.92 -9.22
N LYS A 164 18.80 16.63 -8.52
CA LYS A 164 18.43 17.50 -7.39
C LYS A 164 18.22 18.93 -7.89
N THR A 165 17.08 19.52 -7.59
CA THR A 165 16.76 20.92 -7.86
C THR A 165 16.53 21.68 -6.55
N PRO A 166 16.61 23.04 -6.54
CA PRO A 166 16.35 23.83 -5.34
C PRO A 166 14.95 23.61 -4.75
N VAL A 167 13.95 23.29 -5.57
CA VAL A 167 12.56 23.01 -5.13
C VAL A 167 12.52 21.84 -4.13
N HIS A 168 13.44 20.87 -4.23
CA HIS A 168 13.47 19.75 -3.30
C HIS A 168 13.79 20.16 -1.85
N GLN A 169 14.35 21.35 -1.62
CA GLN A 169 14.58 21.86 -0.25
C GLN A 169 13.27 22.05 0.52
N ILE A 170 12.17 22.35 -0.19
CA ILE A 170 10.83 22.51 0.39
C ILE A 170 9.92 21.30 0.12
N GLN A 171 10.49 20.16 -0.32
CA GLN A 171 9.71 18.95 -0.60
C GLN A 171 8.92 18.45 0.60
N PHE A 172 9.43 18.63 1.82
CA PHE A 172 8.72 18.26 3.04
C PHE A 172 7.39 19.02 3.23
N LEU A 173 7.17 20.15 2.54
CA LEU A 173 5.90 20.88 2.56
C LEU A 173 4.94 20.34 1.49
N TYR A 174 5.36 20.33 0.22
CA TYR A 174 4.46 19.95 -0.87
C TYR A 174 4.25 18.44 -1.01
N ALA A 175 5.15 17.61 -0.48
CA ALA A 175 5.03 16.15 -0.58
C ALA A 175 3.71 15.65 0.01
N TRP A 176 3.25 16.22 1.13
CA TRP A 176 1.98 15.86 1.76
C TRP A 176 0.78 16.11 0.83
N PHE A 177 0.74 17.28 0.19
CA PHE A 177 -0.31 17.63 -0.75
C PHE A 177 -0.35 16.65 -1.93
N PHE A 178 0.79 16.42 -2.59
CA PHE A 178 0.83 15.49 -3.72
C PHE A 178 0.67 14.02 -3.31
N TYR A 179 1.00 13.65 -2.08
CA TYR A 179 0.74 12.32 -1.54
C TYR A 179 -0.78 12.07 -1.46
N GLY A 180 -1.56 13.07 -1.03
CA GLY A 180 -3.03 13.00 -1.05
C GLY A 180 -3.63 12.81 -2.45
N LEU A 181 -2.92 13.23 -3.50
CA LEU A 181 -3.33 13.05 -4.90
C LEU A 181 -2.87 11.72 -5.51
N MET A 182 -2.12 10.88 -4.77
CA MET A 182 -1.61 9.63 -5.31
C MET A 182 -2.70 8.64 -5.68
N THR A 183 -3.84 8.63 -4.98
CA THR A 183 -4.98 7.76 -5.33
C THR A 183 -5.49 8.06 -6.73
N ILE A 184 -5.58 9.34 -7.12
CA ILE A 184 -6.01 9.72 -8.48
C ILE A 184 -5.02 9.22 -9.51
N MET A 185 -3.72 9.45 -9.29
CA MET A 185 -2.67 8.95 -10.19
C MET A 185 -2.70 7.43 -10.31
N TRP A 186 -2.92 6.74 -9.19
CA TRP A 186 -2.99 5.29 -9.16
C TRP A 186 -4.16 4.78 -10.00
N CYS A 187 -5.39 5.19 -9.70
CA CYS A 187 -6.60 4.73 -10.38
C CYS A 187 -6.74 5.17 -11.85
N THR A 188 -5.92 6.10 -12.36
CA THR A 188 -6.07 6.64 -13.73
C THR A 188 -4.89 6.38 -14.65
N VAL A 189 -3.66 6.34 -14.11
CA VAL A 189 -2.44 6.24 -14.91
C VAL A 189 -1.69 4.94 -14.64
N LYS A 190 -1.69 4.47 -13.38
CA LYS A 190 -0.86 3.33 -12.95
C LYS A 190 -1.63 2.00 -12.90
N ASP A 191 -2.95 2.04 -12.83
CA ASP A 191 -3.82 0.88 -12.67
C ASP A 191 -4.45 0.42 -13.99
#